data_AF-A0A1F8EEH5-F1
#
_entry.id   AF-A0A1F8EEH5-F1
#
_cell.length_a   1.000
_cell.length_b   1.000
_cell.length_c   1.000
_cell.angle_alpha   90.00
_cell.angle_beta   90.00
_cell.angle_gamma   90.00
#
_symmetry.space_group_name_H-M   'P 1'
#
loop_
_entity.id
_entity.type
_entity.pdbx_description
1 polymer ?
#
loop_
_entity_poly.entity_id
_entity_poly.type
_entity_poly.pdbx_seq_one_letter_code
_entity_poly.pdbx_strand_id
1 'polypeptide(L)'
;MSIESLSKIERGKETLMNLEKEGLYVFHGSTELIQELEPRQAKVWNKDKKEMVAHGEPSVVATPFAEIAIFRAIISNKIKSNDGKHYSSFGSDGHKPFFETTLKILEQAKDVVGYVYVFKKEDFTKLSPMEWRSNKKLKPVRTFEVHFQDLPENIKLEPRNSEDVSLKL
;
A
#
# COMPACT_ATOMS: atom_id res chain seq x y z
N MET A 1 34.00 -14.94 -3.29
CA MET A 1 33.02 -15.17 -4.36
C MET A 1 31.64 -15.13 -3.74
N SER A 2 30.81 -14.23 -4.23
CA SER A 2 29.54 -13.77 -3.66
C SER A 2 28.45 -14.83 -3.74
N ILE A 3 27.77 -15.08 -2.62
CA ILE A 3 26.49 -15.79 -2.61
C ILE A 3 25.46 -14.77 -3.13
N GLU A 4 24.98 -14.99 -4.34
CA GLU A 4 23.80 -14.30 -4.87
C GLU A 4 22.64 -14.51 -3.89
N SER A 5 22.23 -13.43 -3.23
CA SER A 5 21.07 -13.45 -2.34
C SER A 5 19.81 -13.60 -3.17
N LEU A 6 19.41 -14.83 -3.43
CA LEU A 6 18.03 -15.14 -3.81
C LEU A 6 17.12 -14.53 -2.75
N SER A 7 16.24 -13.62 -3.15
CA SER A 7 15.28 -12.96 -2.27
C SER A 7 14.36 -14.03 -1.68
N LYS A 8 14.70 -14.51 -0.49
CA LYS A 8 13.84 -15.41 0.26
C LYS A 8 12.53 -14.66 0.52
N ILE A 9 11.43 -15.19 -0.02
CA ILE A 9 10.10 -14.71 0.32
C ILE A 9 9.78 -15.26 1.71
N GLU A 10 9.51 -14.35 2.63
CA GLU A 10 9.20 -14.64 4.02
C GLU A 10 7.69 -14.61 4.25
N ARG A 11 7.24 -15.11 5.41
CA ARG A 11 5.85 -15.04 5.86
C ARG A 11 5.81 -14.61 7.32
N GLY A 12 4.73 -13.96 7.72
CA GLY A 12 4.43 -13.62 9.11
C GLY A 12 4.25 -12.13 9.33
N LYS A 13 2.98 -11.71 9.48
CA LYS A 13 2.58 -10.35 9.86
C LYS A 13 3.34 -9.81 11.07
N GLU A 14 3.56 -10.63 12.11
CA GLU A 14 4.26 -10.21 13.33
C GLU A 14 5.69 -9.71 13.07
N THR A 15 6.39 -10.33 12.13
CA THR A 15 7.76 -9.89 11.77
C THR A 15 7.74 -8.52 11.11
N LEU A 16 6.77 -8.26 10.22
CA LEU A 16 6.56 -6.93 9.64
C LEU A 16 6.26 -5.88 10.72
N MET A 17 5.42 -6.21 11.69
CA MET A 17 5.10 -5.31 12.81
C MET A 17 6.33 -5.02 13.69
N ASN A 18 7.21 -6.00 13.88
CA ASN A 18 8.45 -5.79 14.64
C ASN A 18 9.44 -4.90 13.88
N LEU A 19 9.57 -5.08 12.56
CA LEU A 19 10.37 -4.18 11.72
C LEU A 19 9.85 -2.74 11.73
N GLU A 20 8.53 -2.55 11.79
CA GLU A 20 7.94 -1.22 11.93
C GLU A 20 8.38 -0.55 13.24
N LYS A 21 8.35 -1.28 14.36
CA LYS A 21 8.76 -0.77 15.70
C LYS A 21 10.23 -0.36 15.76
N GLU A 22 11.09 -0.99 14.96
CA GLU A 22 12.51 -0.61 14.87
C GLU A 22 12.68 0.82 14.29
N GLY A 23 11.72 1.30 13.49
CA GLY A 23 11.73 2.65 12.93
C GLY A 23 12.78 2.88 11.83
N LEU A 24 13.52 1.84 11.44
CA LEU A 24 14.60 1.85 10.44
C LEU A 24 14.13 1.53 9.01
N TYR A 25 12.87 1.09 8.85
CA TYR A 25 12.34 0.60 7.59
C TYR A 25 11.10 1.35 7.12
N VAL A 26 10.83 1.24 5.82
CA VAL A 26 9.56 1.61 5.17
C VAL A 26 9.09 0.47 4.27
N PHE A 27 7.79 0.44 4.01
CA PHE A 27 7.09 -0.69 3.41
C PHE A 27 6.35 -0.29 2.14
N HIS A 28 6.34 -1.17 1.14
CA HIS A 28 5.51 -1.03 -0.07
C HIS A 28 4.67 -2.28 -0.27
N GLY A 29 3.37 -2.12 -0.50
CA GLY A 29 2.45 -3.23 -0.79
C GLY A 29 2.12 -3.34 -2.28
N SER A 30 2.18 -4.55 -2.84
CA SER A 30 1.77 -4.85 -4.21
C SER A 30 1.14 -6.24 -4.32
N THR A 31 0.24 -6.42 -5.27
CA THR A 31 -0.26 -7.76 -5.68
C THR A 31 0.73 -8.53 -6.56
N GLU A 32 1.77 -7.86 -7.04
CA GLU A 32 2.77 -8.46 -7.95
C GLU A 32 4.04 -8.80 -7.19
N LEU A 33 4.67 -9.91 -7.55
CA LEU A 33 6.04 -10.23 -7.13
C LEU A 33 7.03 -9.43 -7.99
N ILE A 34 7.74 -8.51 -7.35
CA ILE A 34 8.60 -7.52 -7.98
C ILE A 34 10.00 -7.66 -7.35
N GLN A 35 10.99 -7.96 -8.17
CA GLN A 35 12.37 -8.07 -7.70
C GLN A 35 13.00 -6.71 -7.39
N GLU A 36 12.58 -5.68 -8.11
CA GLU A 36 13.13 -4.33 -8.02
C GLU A 36 12.07 -3.30 -8.41
N LEU A 37 11.91 -2.26 -7.58
CA LEU A 37 10.93 -1.21 -7.81
C LEU A 37 11.60 -0.05 -8.52
N GLU A 38 11.00 0.34 -9.65
CA GLU A 38 11.37 1.54 -10.39
C GLU A 38 10.47 2.71 -10.02
N PRO A 39 11.00 3.94 -10.00
CA PRO A 39 10.19 5.16 -9.87
C PRO A 39 9.08 5.21 -10.93
N ARG A 40 7.83 5.43 -10.50
CA ARG A 40 6.67 5.55 -11.41
C ARG A 40 5.92 6.85 -11.17
N GLN A 41 5.32 7.40 -12.22
CA GLN A 41 4.52 8.61 -12.12
C GLN A 41 3.20 8.33 -11.37
N ALA A 42 3.10 8.84 -10.15
CA ALA A 42 1.82 8.88 -9.44
C ALA A 42 0.85 9.85 -10.14
N LYS A 43 -0.44 9.56 -10.08
CA LYS A 43 -1.50 10.44 -10.59
C LYS A 43 -2.49 10.79 -9.48
N VAL A 44 -3.03 12.00 -9.53
CA VAL A 44 -4.06 12.50 -8.60
C VAL A 44 -5.20 13.12 -9.39
N TRP A 45 -6.43 13.00 -8.90
CA TRP A 45 -7.59 13.66 -9.51
C TRP A 45 -7.53 15.17 -9.24
N ASN A 46 -7.44 15.97 -10.30
CA ASN A 46 -7.54 17.42 -10.21
C ASN A 46 -9.02 17.82 -10.40
N LYS A 47 -9.62 18.44 -9.36
CA LYS A 47 -11.04 18.84 -9.39
C LYS A 47 -11.34 19.92 -10.43
N ASP A 48 -10.44 20.88 -10.61
CA ASP A 48 -10.63 22.01 -11.52
C ASP A 48 -10.57 21.57 -12.99
N LYS A 49 -9.60 20.71 -13.32
CA LYS A 49 -9.41 20.17 -14.67
C LYS A 49 -10.29 18.94 -14.96
N LYS A 50 -10.91 18.36 -13.93
CA LYS A 50 -11.71 17.12 -14.01
C LYS A 50 -10.97 15.98 -14.71
N GLU A 51 -9.69 15.82 -14.41
CA GLU A 51 -8.83 14.78 -14.99
C GLU A 51 -7.76 14.29 -14.00
N MET A 52 -7.14 13.14 -14.32
CA MET A 52 -5.99 12.63 -13.57
C MET A 52 -4.71 13.33 -14.04
N VAL A 53 -4.07 14.10 -13.16
CA VAL A 53 -2.82 14.81 -13.43
C VAL A 53 -1.64 14.15 -12.72
N ALA A 54 -0.41 14.45 -13.17
CA ALA A 54 0.81 14.01 -12.49
C ALA A 54 0.86 14.53 -11.04
N HIS A 55 1.24 13.66 -10.11
CA HIS A 55 1.34 13.97 -8.69
C HIS A 55 2.80 13.99 -8.21
N GLY A 56 3.46 15.12 -8.46
CA GLY A 56 4.90 15.29 -8.22
C GLY A 56 5.75 14.42 -9.16
N GLU A 57 7.01 14.24 -8.80
CA GLU A 57 7.98 13.48 -9.61
C GLU A 57 7.77 11.95 -9.53
N PRO A 58 8.15 11.20 -10.57
CA PRO A 58 8.20 9.74 -10.53
C PRO A 58 8.98 9.24 -9.32
N SER A 59 8.40 8.31 -8.57
CA SER A 59 9.01 7.81 -7.34
C SER A 59 8.54 6.41 -6.99
N VAL A 60 9.37 5.69 -6.24
CA VAL A 60 8.95 4.56 -5.40
C VAL A 60 8.32 5.16 -4.16
N VAL A 61 7.07 4.81 -3.90
CA VAL A 61 6.31 5.30 -2.74
C VAL A 61 6.25 4.19 -1.70
N ALA A 62 6.61 4.52 -0.46
CA ALA A 62 6.55 3.61 0.68
C ALA A 62 5.92 4.30 1.89
N THR A 63 5.53 3.51 2.87
CA THR A 63 4.90 3.97 4.11
C THR A 63 5.66 3.44 5.32
N PRO A 64 5.74 4.17 6.46
CA PRO A 64 6.34 3.61 7.66
C PRO A 64 5.42 2.60 8.36
N PHE A 65 4.16 2.45 7.93
CA PHE A 65 3.17 1.58 8.57
C PHE A 65 3.02 0.27 7.80
N ALA A 66 3.41 -0.85 8.39
CA ALA A 66 3.35 -2.17 7.77
C ALA A 66 1.89 -2.59 7.49
N GLU A 67 0.94 -2.24 8.36
CA GLU A 67 -0.49 -2.51 8.12
C GLU A 67 -1.03 -1.81 6.86
N ILE A 68 -0.57 -0.59 6.56
CA ILE A 68 -0.91 0.10 5.32
C ILE A 68 -0.33 -0.64 4.11
N ALA A 69 0.90 -1.14 4.20
CA ALA A 69 1.48 -1.94 3.12
C ALA A 69 0.76 -3.27 2.93
N ILE A 70 0.37 -3.97 4.00
CA ILE A 70 -0.43 -5.20 3.92
C ILE A 70 -1.78 -4.91 3.26
N PHE A 71 -2.49 -3.88 3.72
CA PHE A 71 -3.77 -3.48 3.15
C PHE A 71 -3.64 -3.19 1.65
N ARG A 72 -2.60 -2.48 1.22
CA ARG A 72 -2.32 -2.18 -0.20
C ARG A 72 -1.91 -3.39 -1.03
N ALA A 73 -1.29 -4.40 -0.42
CA ALA A 73 -0.87 -5.62 -1.09
C ALA A 73 -2.06 -6.54 -1.39
N ILE A 74 -3.08 -6.53 -0.53
CA ILE A 74 -4.28 -7.35 -0.64
C ILE A 74 -5.42 -6.56 -1.31
N ILE A 75 -5.75 -5.37 -0.82
CA ILE A 75 -6.79 -4.49 -1.36
C ILE A 75 -6.17 -3.54 -2.38
N SER A 76 -6.26 -3.92 -3.66
CA SER A 76 -5.73 -3.14 -4.78
C SER A 76 -6.80 -2.78 -5.81
N ASN A 77 -6.51 -1.79 -6.65
CA ASN A 77 -7.37 -1.37 -7.75
C ASN A 77 -7.55 -2.43 -8.86
N LYS A 78 -6.83 -3.56 -8.79
CA LYS A 78 -7.07 -4.74 -9.64
C LYS A 78 -8.31 -5.51 -9.20
N ILE A 79 -8.68 -5.41 -7.92
CA ILE A 79 -9.91 -5.98 -7.38
C ILE A 79 -11.04 -5.01 -7.68
N LYS A 80 -12.01 -5.47 -8.47
CA LYS A 80 -13.17 -4.68 -8.90
C LYS A 80 -14.44 -5.43 -8.56
N SER A 81 -15.41 -4.75 -7.96
CA SER A 81 -16.76 -5.29 -7.80
C SER A 81 -17.38 -5.60 -9.17
N ASN A 82 -18.44 -6.41 -9.19
CA ASN A 82 -19.09 -6.87 -10.43
C ASN A 82 -19.57 -5.74 -11.35
N ASP A 83 -19.76 -4.53 -10.82
CA ASP A 83 -20.08 -3.29 -11.56
C ASP A 83 -18.83 -2.56 -12.08
N GLY A 84 -17.65 -3.19 -12.02
CA GLY A 84 -16.36 -2.64 -12.43
C GLY A 84 -15.77 -1.59 -11.48
N LYS A 85 -16.41 -1.29 -10.35
CA LYS A 85 -15.99 -0.25 -9.42
C LYS A 85 -14.99 -0.79 -8.38
N HIS A 86 -14.13 0.09 -7.87
CA HIS A 86 -13.24 -0.19 -6.75
C HIS A 86 -13.33 0.96 -5.77
N TYR A 87 -13.43 0.65 -4.48
CA TYR A 87 -13.31 1.62 -3.41
C TYR A 87 -12.45 1.05 -2.30
N SER A 88 -11.43 1.81 -1.93
CA SER A 88 -10.66 1.61 -0.72
C SER A 88 -10.08 2.96 -0.29
N SER A 89 -9.96 3.16 1.01
CA SER A 89 -9.35 4.32 1.62
C SER A 89 -8.49 3.87 2.79
N PHE A 90 -7.40 4.60 3.03
CA PHE A 90 -6.55 4.39 4.19
C PHE A 90 -5.91 5.72 4.56
N GLY A 91 -5.56 5.85 5.83
CA GLY A 91 -4.84 7.00 6.34
C GLY A 91 -4.35 6.76 7.74
N SER A 92 -3.88 7.80 8.41
CA SER A 92 -3.36 7.77 9.76
C SER A 92 -3.57 9.16 10.36
N ASP A 93 -3.96 9.20 11.62
CA ASP A 93 -3.95 10.43 12.44
C ASP A 93 -2.54 10.79 12.95
N GLY A 94 -1.52 10.07 12.48
CA GLY A 94 -0.13 10.18 12.91
C GLY A 94 0.27 9.10 13.90
N HIS A 95 -0.67 8.34 14.46
CA HIS A 95 -0.39 7.26 15.41
C HIS A 95 -1.04 5.95 14.97
N LYS A 96 -2.33 5.97 14.63
CA LYS A 96 -3.08 4.77 14.27
C LYS A 96 -3.56 4.81 12.83
N PRO A 97 -3.24 3.79 12.01
CA PRO A 97 -3.79 3.72 10.67
C PRO A 97 -5.29 3.38 10.72
N PHE A 98 -6.05 3.96 9.79
CA PHE A 98 -7.44 3.58 9.51
C PHE A 98 -7.54 3.01 8.10
N PHE A 99 -8.53 2.14 7.91
CA PHE A 99 -8.77 1.41 6.67
C PHE A 99 -10.25 1.37 6.39
N GLU A 100 -10.63 1.59 5.14
CA GLU A 100 -12.02 1.55 4.70
C GLU A 100 -12.09 0.86 3.34
N THR A 101 -13.09 0.00 3.17
CA THR A 101 -13.44 -0.57 1.86
C THR A 101 -14.88 -1.07 1.89
N THR A 102 -15.34 -1.69 0.81
CA THR A 102 -16.68 -2.28 0.74
C THR A 102 -16.63 -3.79 0.99
N LEU A 103 -17.73 -4.36 1.50
CA LEU A 103 -17.85 -5.81 1.71
C LEU A 103 -17.53 -6.61 0.44
N LYS A 104 -17.99 -6.15 -0.73
CA LYS A 104 -17.74 -6.81 -2.02
C LYS A 104 -16.25 -6.91 -2.35
N ILE A 105 -15.48 -5.87 -2.06
CA ILE A 105 -14.03 -5.86 -2.29
C ILE A 105 -13.33 -6.81 -1.31
N LEU A 106 -13.74 -6.84 -0.04
CA LEU A 106 -13.21 -7.80 0.93
C LEU A 106 -13.48 -9.25 0.53
N GLU A 107 -14.70 -9.54 0.07
CA GLU A 107 -15.06 -10.89 -0.38
C GLU A 107 -14.20 -11.35 -1.56
N GLN A 108 -13.93 -10.47 -2.52
CA GLN A 108 -13.07 -10.76 -3.66
C GLN A 108 -11.59 -10.85 -3.28
N ALA A 109 -11.18 -10.25 -2.16
CA ALA A 109 -9.79 -10.27 -1.70
C ALA A 109 -9.40 -11.55 -0.98
N LYS A 110 -10.34 -12.46 -0.68
CA LYS A 110 -10.09 -13.69 0.10
C LYS A 110 -9.02 -14.59 -0.51
N ASP A 111 -8.96 -14.66 -1.84
CA ASP A 111 -8.02 -15.52 -2.57
C ASP A 111 -6.79 -14.74 -3.08
N VAL A 112 -6.63 -13.49 -2.68
CA VAL A 112 -5.54 -12.63 -3.14
C VAL A 112 -4.28 -12.89 -2.33
N VAL A 113 -3.20 -13.14 -3.05
CA VAL A 113 -1.85 -13.15 -2.51
C VAL A 113 -1.19 -11.81 -2.80
N GLY A 114 -0.71 -11.17 -1.75
CA GLY A 114 0.01 -9.90 -1.82
C GLY A 114 1.46 -10.04 -1.39
N TYR A 115 2.24 -9.00 -1.68
CA TYR A 115 3.64 -8.90 -1.29
C TYR A 115 3.91 -7.56 -0.61
N VAL A 116 4.58 -7.62 0.53
CA VAL A 116 5.11 -6.46 1.25
C VAL A 116 6.63 -6.42 1.10
N TYR A 117 7.12 -5.33 0.54
CA TYR A 117 8.53 -5.05 0.32
C TYR A 117 9.05 -4.15 1.41
N VAL A 118 10.14 -4.57 2.06
CA VAL A 118 10.82 -3.81 3.11
C VAL A 118 12.02 -3.11 2.49
N PHE A 119 12.15 -1.82 2.73
CA PHE A 119 13.32 -1.03 2.34
C PHE A 119 13.91 -0.30 3.54
N LYS A 120 15.19 0.04 3.46
CA LYS A 120 15.80 0.92 4.45
C LYS A 120 15.23 2.32 4.30
N LYS A 121 14.87 2.92 5.42
CA LYS A 121 14.27 4.26 5.48
C LYS A 121 15.21 5.37 5.01
N GLU A 122 16.52 5.17 5.16
CA GLU A 122 17.56 6.11 4.70
C GLU A 122 17.60 6.29 3.17
N ASP A 123 17.05 5.32 2.40
CA ASP A 123 16.97 5.40 0.94
C ASP A 123 15.79 6.26 0.44
N PHE A 124 14.99 6.80 1.37
CA PHE A 124 13.77 7.56 1.10
C PHE A 124 13.81 8.93 1.76
N THR A 125 13.11 9.88 1.15
CA THR A 125 12.81 11.19 1.74
C THR A 125 11.37 11.19 2.26
N LYS A 126 11.18 11.64 3.50
CA LYS A 126 9.85 11.80 4.09
C LYS A 126 9.09 12.92 3.37
N LEU A 127 7.92 12.62 2.83
CA LEU A 127 7.00 13.61 2.25
C LEU A 127 5.90 13.99 3.24
N SER A 128 5.35 12.99 3.95
CA SER A 128 4.30 13.17 4.96
C SER A 128 4.49 12.16 6.09
N PRO A 129 3.69 12.19 7.16
CA PRO A 129 3.72 11.16 8.19
C PRO A 129 3.55 9.74 7.65
N MET A 130 2.81 9.57 6.55
CA MET A 130 2.49 8.26 5.97
C MET A 130 3.25 7.93 4.70
N GLU A 131 3.86 8.93 4.06
CA GLU A 131 4.39 8.80 2.72
C GLU A 131 5.86 9.17 2.67
N TRP A 132 6.65 8.24 2.16
CA TRP A 132 8.08 8.34 1.91
C TRP A 132 8.31 8.07 0.42
N ARG A 133 9.17 8.87 -0.20
CA ARG A 133 9.45 8.78 -1.64
C ARG A 133 10.93 8.58 -1.90
N SER A 134 11.24 7.78 -2.90
CA SER A 134 12.57 7.67 -3.49
C SER A 134 12.48 7.82 -5.00
N ASN A 135 13.37 8.60 -5.60
CA ASN A 135 13.48 8.74 -7.06
C ASN A 135 14.50 7.77 -7.66
N LYS A 136 15.00 6.82 -6.87
CA LYS A 136 15.95 5.80 -7.30
C LYS A 136 15.25 4.47 -7.48
N LYS A 137 15.85 3.63 -8.32
CA LYS A 137 15.52 2.21 -8.40
C LYS A 137 15.97 1.51 -7.13
N LEU A 138 15.11 0.67 -6.53
CA LEU A 138 15.37 0.07 -5.22
C LEU A 138 15.07 -1.43 -5.21
N LYS A 139 15.97 -2.19 -4.61
CA LYS A 139 15.74 -3.59 -4.25
C LYS A 139 15.28 -3.70 -2.81
N PRO A 140 14.24 -4.50 -2.51
CA PRO A 140 13.83 -4.74 -1.14
C PRO A 140 14.94 -5.48 -0.37
N VAL A 141 15.15 -5.12 0.89
CA VAL A 141 16.04 -5.89 1.77
C VAL A 141 15.38 -7.19 2.22
N ARG A 142 14.05 -7.20 2.31
CA ARG A 142 13.21 -8.36 2.65
C ARG A 142 11.88 -8.27 1.90
N THR A 143 11.30 -9.41 1.55
CA THR A 143 9.99 -9.50 0.90
C THR A 143 9.13 -10.49 1.64
N PHE A 144 7.90 -10.10 1.95
CA PHE A 144 6.94 -10.92 2.66
C PHE A 144 5.75 -11.22 1.78
N GLU A 145 5.38 -12.48 1.70
CA GLU A 145 4.08 -12.89 1.18
C GLU A 145 3.02 -12.69 2.28
N VAL A 146 1.90 -12.07 1.91
CA VAL A 146 0.78 -11.78 2.80
C VAL A 146 -0.53 -12.22 2.14
N HIS A 147 -1.51 -12.53 2.97
CA HIS A 147 -2.80 -13.07 2.59
C HIS A 147 -3.95 -12.33 3.27
N PHE A 148 -5.18 -12.69 2.93
CA PHE A 148 -6.38 -12.07 3.51
C PHE A 148 -6.40 -12.06 5.04
N GLN A 149 -5.95 -13.15 5.69
CA GLN A 149 -5.89 -13.23 7.16
C GLN A 149 -4.89 -12.25 7.81
N ASP A 150 -3.95 -11.70 7.03
CA ASP A 150 -2.99 -10.73 7.54
C ASP A 150 -3.55 -9.30 7.57
N LEU A 151 -4.72 -9.06 6.95
CA LEU A 151 -5.37 -7.76 6.92
C LEU A 151 -5.55 -7.17 8.34
N PRO A 152 -5.55 -5.83 8.46
CA PRO A 152 -5.89 -5.17 9.71
C PRO A 152 -7.31 -5.52 10.17
N GLU A 153 -7.51 -5.69 11.47
CA GLU A 153 -8.83 -6.04 12.04
C GLU A 153 -9.79 -4.84 12.07
N ASN A 154 -9.27 -3.62 11.99
CA ASN A 154 -10.01 -2.37 12.11
C ASN A 154 -10.51 -1.79 10.77
N ILE A 155 -10.73 -2.63 9.76
CA ILE A 155 -11.27 -2.20 8.47
C ILE A 155 -12.75 -1.83 8.63
N LYS A 156 -13.08 -0.57 8.39
CA LYS A 156 -14.47 -0.11 8.35
C LYS A 156 -15.10 -0.48 7.02
N LEU A 157 -16.34 -0.96 7.08
CA LEU A 157 -17.17 -1.18 5.91
C LEU A 157 -17.91 0.11 5.58
N GLU A 158 -17.68 0.65 4.39
CA GLU A 158 -18.50 1.76 3.91
C GLU A 158 -19.87 1.20 3.44
N PRO A 159 -21.00 1.64 4.03
CA PRO A 159 -22.31 1.30 3.49
C PRO A 159 -22.49 2.05 2.17
N ARG A 160 -22.80 1.33 1.08
CA ARG A 160 -23.20 1.96 -0.19
C ARG A 160 -24.50 2.74 0.02
N ASN A 161 -24.39 4.03 0.34
CA ASN A 161 -25.33 5.08 -0.04
C ASN A 161 -24.46 6.23 -0.58
N SER A 162 -23.98 6.10 -1.81
CA SER A 162 -23.32 7.18 -2.54
C SER A 162 -24.18 7.58 -3.75
N GLU A 163 -25.48 7.75 -3.52
CA GLU A 163 -26.18 8.88 -4.10
C GLU A 163 -26.05 10.00 -3.06
N ASP A 164 -25.63 11.20 -3.47
CA ASP A 164 -25.23 12.35 -2.63
C ASP A 164 -23.89 12.27 -1.88
N VAL A 165 -22.81 12.57 -2.61
CA VAL A 165 -21.89 13.61 -2.12
C VAL A 165 -22.02 14.81 -3.05
N SER A 166 -23.21 15.43 -2.99
CA SER A 166 -23.34 16.84 -3.30
C SER A 166 -22.40 17.62 -2.37
N LEU A 167 -21.45 18.31 -2.99
CA LEU A 167 -20.83 19.55 -2.55
C LEU A 167 -20.94 19.88 -1.05
N LYS A 168 -19.89 19.57 -0.29
CA LYS A 168 -19.41 20.46 0.79
C LYS A 168 -17.89 20.60 0.71
N LEU A 169 -17.47 21.46 -0.21
CA LEU A 169 -16.43 22.47 0.02
C LEU A 169 -17.07 23.81 -0.31
#